data_AF-A0A2V8HEV6-F1
#
_entry.id   AF-A0A2V8HEV6-F1
#
_cell.length_a   1.000
_cell.length_b   1.000
_cell.length_c   1.000
_cell.angle_alpha   90.00
_cell.angle_beta   90.00
_cell.angle_gamma   90.00
#
_symmetry.space_group_name_H-M   'P 1'
#
loop_
_entity.id
_entity.type
_entity.pdbx_description
1 polymer ?
#
loop_
_entity_poly.entity_id
_entity_poly.type
_entity_poly.pdbx_seq_one_letter_code
_entity_poly.pdbx_strand_id
1 'polypeptide(L)'
;MTVLEWLNHRPAYAGRVAAFASWELLPWILNAQRSGIACNGEGPPIAQPATERERALNDFAAELPPYWGATRFDAPTGLGALEYLRSHHPRVLYVMLGETDEWAHGRRYDLYLDSAYRNDRFIRQLWETAQRMPEYAGRTALLLATDHGRGDGAADWTDHGRKIPAAERIWMAAMGPGVPALGVRANVTVTQSQLAATVAALLGEDYVREQPKAAPALPIANR
;
A
#
# COMPACT_ATOMS: atom_id res chain seq x y z
N MET A 1 1.37 -0.40 18.59
CA MET A 1 1.44 -1.59 17.72
C MET A 1 0.55 -1.36 16.52
N THR A 2 1.08 -1.52 15.31
CA THR A 2 0.29 -1.41 14.06
C THR A 2 -0.50 -2.71 13.81
N VAL A 3 -1.48 -2.71 12.91
CA VAL A 3 -2.18 -3.96 12.52
C VAL A 3 -1.23 -4.96 11.87
N LEU A 4 -0.25 -4.49 11.09
CA LEU A 4 0.73 -5.36 10.43
C LEU A 4 1.65 -6.04 11.44
N GLU A 5 2.13 -5.30 12.45
CA GLU A 5 2.93 -5.85 13.55
C GLU A 5 2.12 -6.88 14.34
N TRP A 6 0.87 -6.53 14.66
CA TRP A 6 -0.02 -7.43 15.37
C TRP A 6 -0.28 -8.73 14.61
N LEU A 7 -0.57 -8.64 13.31
CA LEU A 7 -0.74 -9.83 12.47
C LEU A 7 0.54 -10.66 12.40
N ASN A 8 1.71 -10.03 12.25
CA ASN A 8 2.99 -10.73 12.16
C ASN A 8 3.35 -11.51 13.45
N HIS A 9 2.80 -11.15 14.60
CA HIS A 9 2.99 -11.90 15.84
C HIS A 9 1.99 -13.04 16.06
N ARG A 10 1.01 -13.21 15.17
CA ARG A 10 0.04 -14.31 15.26
C ARG A 10 0.54 -15.53 14.48
N PRO A 11 0.39 -16.77 15.00
CA PRO A 11 0.90 -17.98 14.36
C PRO A 11 0.47 -18.16 12.89
N ALA A 12 -0.74 -17.71 12.54
CA ALA A 12 -1.26 -17.85 11.18
C ALA A 12 -0.57 -16.93 10.14
N TYR A 13 0.08 -15.83 10.55
CA TYR A 13 0.70 -14.86 9.63
C TYR A 13 2.18 -14.60 9.92
N ALA A 14 2.75 -15.18 10.98
CA ALA A 14 4.15 -14.98 11.35
C ALA A 14 5.10 -15.26 10.18
N GLY A 15 5.94 -14.27 9.88
CA GLY A 15 6.89 -14.32 8.76
C GLY A 15 6.25 -14.23 7.37
N ARG A 16 4.94 -13.98 7.28
CA ARG A 16 4.16 -13.86 6.04
C ARG A 16 3.45 -12.50 5.90
N VAL A 17 3.93 -11.50 6.63
CA VAL A 17 3.54 -10.10 6.47
C VAL A 17 4.72 -9.35 5.85
N ALA A 18 4.46 -8.66 4.75
CA ALA A 18 5.48 -7.90 4.04
C ALA A 18 4.97 -6.50 3.65
N ALA A 19 5.91 -5.56 3.54
CA ALA A 19 5.64 -4.17 3.21
C ALA A 19 6.68 -3.63 2.22
N PHE A 20 6.22 -2.94 1.19
CA PHE A 20 7.06 -2.30 0.17
C PHE A 20 6.65 -0.84 0.04
N ALA A 21 7.63 0.05 -0.07
CA ALA A 21 7.41 1.48 -0.15
C ALA A 21 8.40 2.18 -1.05
N SER A 22 7.89 3.17 -1.76
CA SER A 22 8.72 4.15 -2.45
C SER A 22 9.37 5.14 -1.48
N TRP A 23 8.74 5.38 -0.33
CA TRP A 23 9.22 6.28 0.72
C TRP A 23 10.03 5.53 1.79
N GLU A 24 11.26 5.99 2.02
CA GLU A 24 12.25 5.40 2.91
C GLU A 24 11.84 5.39 4.38
N LEU A 25 10.86 6.20 4.78
CA LEU A 25 10.39 6.28 6.16
C LEU A 25 9.43 5.16 6.55
N LEU A 26 8.93 4.35 5.60
CA LEU A 26 7.99 3.28 5.94
C LEU A 26 8.50 2.29 7.00
N PRO A 27 9.76 1.81 6.96
CA PRO A 27 10.31 0.93 7.99
C PRO A 27 10.23 1.53 9.39
N TRP A 28 10.35 2.86 9.54
CA TRP A 28 10.21 3.56 10.82
C TRP A 28 8.75 3.62 11.27
N ILE A 29 7.83 3.95 10.35
CA ILE A 29 6.37 3.95 10.61
C ILE A 29 5.91 2.58 11.11
N LEU A 30 6.37 1.51 10.45
CA LEU A 30 6.03 0.14 10.81
C LEU A 30 6.87 -0.42 11.96
N ASN A 31 7.85 0.34 12.48
CA ASN A 31 8.84 -0.15 13.45
C ASN A 31 9.43 -1.50 13.01
N ALA A 32 9.89 -1.62 11.76
CA ALA A 32 10.21 -2.90 11.11
C ALA A 32 11.14 -3.80 11.93
N GLN A 33 12.15 -3.23 12.60
CA GLN A 33 13.05 -3.97 13.49
C GLN A 33 12.30 -4.61 14.67
N ARG A 34 11.41 -3.87 15.33
CA ARG A 34 10.59 -4.40 16.44
C ARG A 34 9.56 -5.40 15.93
N SER A 35 8.93 -5.08 14.80
CA SER A 35 7.81 -5.84 14.25
C SER A 35 8.24 -7.13 13.54
N GLY A 36 9.52 -7.26 13.16
CA GLY A 36 10.02 -8.40 12.39
C GLY A 36 9.41 -8.55 10.99
N ILE A 37 8.78 -7.49 10.47
CA ILE A 37 8.12 -7.48 9.16
C ILE A 37 9.19 -7.36 8.08
N ALA A 38 9.07 -8.15 7.01
CA ALA A 38 9.84 -7.94 5.80
C ALA A 38 9.42 -6.60 5.17
N CYS A 39 10.19 -5.54 5.43
CA CYS A 39 9.85 -4.18 5.01
C CYS A 39 10.95 -3.61 4.10
N ASN A 40 10.58 -3.21 2.89
CA ASN A 40 11.47 -2.53 1.95
C ASN A 40 10.96 -1.11 1.72
N GLY A 41 11.67 -0.11 2.26
CA GLY A 41 11.42 1.31 2.02
C GLY A 41 12.66 2.04 1.52
N GLU A 42 13.85 1.54 1.87
CA GLU A 42 15.15 2.04 1.43
C GLU A 42 15.93 0.97 0.63
N GLY A 43 16.95 1.39 -0.11
CA GLY A 43 17.91 0.49 -0.78
C GLY A 43 17.35 -0.20 -2.04
N PRO A 44 17.94 -1.34 -2.45
CA PRO A 44 17.46 -2.08 -3.60
C PRO A 44 16.03 -2.60 -3.38
N PRO A 45 15.18 -2.70 -4.43
CA PRO A 45 13.83 -3.26 -4.33
C PRO A 45 13.77 -4.67 -3.73
N ILE A 46 14.80 -5.49 -3.95
CA ILE A 46 14.91 -6.84 -3.41
C ILE A 46 16.17 -6.92 -2.55
N ALA A 47 15.98 -7.09 -1.24
CA ALA A 47 17.06 -7.06 -0.26
C ALA A 47 18.04 -8.26 -0.39
N GLN A 48 17.54 -9.43 -0.78
CA GLN A 48 18.32 -10.66 -0.91
C GLN A 48 18.03 -11.32 -2.26
N PRO A 49 18.56 -10.78 -3.38
CA PRO A 49 18.25 -11.30 -4.70
C PRO A 49 18.92 -12.67 -4.93
N ALA A 50 18.11 -13.69 -5.19
CA ALA A 50 18.55 -15.06 -5.45
C ALA A 50 18.62 -15.38 -6.96
N THR A 51 17.75 -14.77 -7.78
CA THR A 51 17.66 -15.05 -9.22
C THR A 51 18.27 -13.95 -10.10
N GLU A 52 18.55 -14.25 -11.37
CA GLU A 52 19.00 -13.25 -12.34
C GLU A 52 17.95 -12.17 -12.56
N ARG A 53 16.66 -12.54 -12.54
CA ARG A 53 15.54 -11.59 -12.63
C ARG A 53 15.55 -10.58 -11.48
N GLU A 54 15.76 -11.06 -10.26
CA GLU A 54 15.80 -10.21 -9.07
C GLU A 54 17.02 -9.28 -9.08
N ARG A 55 18.19 -9.78 -9.53
CA ARG A 55 19.39 -8.95 -9.73
C ARG A 55 19.18 -7.89 -10.79
N ALA A 56 18.64 -8.27 -11.95
CA ALA A 56 18.34 -7.34 -13.04
C ALA A 56 17.34 -6.24 -12.63
N LEU A 57 16.38 -6.56 -11.75
CA LEU A 57 15.47 -5.56 -11.18
C LEU A 57 16.22 -4.55 -10.31
N ASN A 58 17.14 -5.03 -9.47
CA ASN A 58 17.95 -4.17 -8.63
C ASN A 58 18.90 -3.29 -9.47
N ASP A 59 19.53 -3.85 -10.50
CA ASP A 59 20.38 -3.11 -11.43
C ASP A 59 19.59 -2.02 -12.14
N PHE A 60 18.40 -2.34 -12.67
CA PHE A 60 17.49 -1.35 -13.26
C PHE A 60 17.14 -0.23 -12.29
N ALA A 61 16.83 -0.55 -11.03
CA ALA A 61 16.49 0.45 -10.02
C ALA A 61 17.67 1.37 -9.68
N ALA A 62 18.91 0.85 -9.71
CA ALA A 62 20.12 1.62 -9.45
C ALA A 62 20.46 2.61 -10.58
N GLU A 63 20.03 2.33 -11.81
CA GLU A 63 20.22 3.21 -12.97
C GLU A 63 19.20 4.37 -13.03
N LEU A 64 18.17 4.36 -12.18
CA LEU A 64 17.22 5.47 -12.11
C LEU A 64 17.81 6.66 -11.35
N PRO A 65 17.56 7.91 -11.80
CA PRO A 65 18.09 9.08 -11.13
C PRO A 65 17.44 9.27 -9.74
N PRO A 66 18.19 9.72 -8.72
CA PRO A 66 17.66 9.98 -7.38
C PRO A 66 16.90 11.33 -7.33
N TYR A 67 15.76 11.41 -8.02
CA TYR A 67 15.06 12.67 -8.27
C TYR A 67 14.53 13.35 -6.99
N TRP A 68 14.07 12.57 -6.01
CA TRP A 68 13.51 13.06 -4.74
C TRP A 68 14.39 12.74 -3.52
N GLY A 69 15.70 12.57 -3.76
CA GLY A 69 16.65 12.19 -2.72
C GLY A 69 16.40 10.77 -2.21
N ALA A 70 15.56 10.63 -1.18
CA ALA A 70 15.33 9.37 -0.48
C ALA A 70 14.09 8.59 -0.98
N THR A 71 13.09 9.29 -1.52
CA THR A 71 11.96 8.63 -2.21
C THR A 71 12.41 8.08 -3.57
N ARG A 72 12.21 6.78 -3.80
CA ARG A 72 12.45 6.13 -5.12
C ARG A 72 11.21 6.20 -6.02
N PHE A 73 11.39 5.95 -7.31
CA PHE A 73 10.27 5.78 -8.25
C PHE A 73 9.37 4.58 -7.89
N ASP A 74 8.09 4.65 -8.24
CA ASP A 74 7.10 3.62 -7.90
C ASP A 74 7.34 2.31 -8.66
N ALA A 75 7.93 2.37 -9.86
CA ALA A 75 8.16 1.19 -10.68
C ALA A 75 9.08 0.15 -10.00
N PRO A 76 10.29 0.49 -9.50
CA PRO A 76 11.09 -0.42 -8.68
C PRO A 76 10.34 -1.01 -7.48
N THR A 77 9.62 -0.17 -6.71
CA THR A 77 8.84 -0.61 -5.54
C THR A 77 7.78 -1.64 -5.93
N GLY A 78 6.97 -1.33 -6.94
CA GLY A 78 5.88 -2.18 -7.38
C GLY A 78 6.39 -3.50 -7.97
N LEU A 79 7.46 -3.46 -8.77
CA LEU A 79 8.06 -4.67 -9.33
C LEU A 79 8.69 -5.56 -8.25
N GLY A 80 9.32 -4.97 -7.23
CA GLY A 80 9.83 -5.69 -6.06
C GLY A 80 8.71 -6.37 -5.29
N ALA A 81 7.60 -5.67 -5.06
CA ALA A 81 6.42 -6.22 -4.41
C ALA A 81 5.78 -7.37 -5.22
N LEU A 82 5.71 -7.24 -6.55
CA LEU A 82 5.22 -8.29 -7.45
C LEU A 82 6.11 -9.54 -7.43
N GLU A 83 7.42 -9.35 -7.40
CA GLU A 83 8.35 -10.48 -7.31
C GLU A 83 8.22 -11.18 -5.96
N TYR A 84 8.14 -10.40 -4.87
CA TYR A 84 7.93 -10.94 -3.54
C TYR A 84 6.59 -11.69 -3.42
N LEU A 85 5.51 -11.17 -4.02
CA LEU A 85 4.22 -11.86 -4.06
C LEU A 85 4.35 -13.26 -4.68
N ARG A 86 5.13 -13.39 -5.76
CA ARG A 86 5.36 -14.63 -6.52
C ARG A 86 6.28 -15.61 -5.82
N SER A 87 7.32 -15.14 -5.14
CA SER A 87 8.36 -16.02 -4.59
C SER A 87 8.15 -16.38 -3.12
N HIS A 88 7.50 -15.52 -2.34
CA HIS A 88 7.39 -15.68 -0.88
C HIS A 88 5.97 -15.96 -0.37
N HIS A 89 4.97 -15.81 -1.24
CA HIS A 89 3.57 -16.08 -0.95
C HIS A 89 3.06 -15.43 0.38
N PRO A 90 3.22 -14.11 0.60
CA PRO A 90 2.78 -13.45 1.83
C PRO A 90 1.27 -13.60 2.07
N ARG A 91 0.86 -13.69 3.33
CA ARG A 91 -0.55 -13.61 3.73
C ARG A 91 -1.07 -12.19 3.75
N VAL A 92 -0.18 -11.21 3.96
CA VAL A 92 -0.48 -9.77 3.91
C VAL A 92 0.66 -9.08 3.21
N LEU A 93 0.35 -8.34 2.15
CA LEU A 93 1.30 -7.53 1.40
C LEU A 93 0.79 -6.09 1.38
N TYR A 94 1.57 -5.18 1.97
CA TYR A 94 1.31 -3.75 1.91
C TYR A 94 2.26 -3.10 0.89
N VAL A 95 1.72 -2.31 -0.03
CA VAL A 95 2.51 -1.57 -1.03
C VAL A 95 2.13 -0.10 -0.95
N MET A 96 3.12 0.77 -0.74
CA MET A 96 2.96 2.22 -0.63
C MET A 96 3.70 2.90 -1.78
N LEU A 97 2.92 3.57 -2.63
CA LEU A 97 3.39 4.31 -3.80
C LEU A 97 3.44 5.81 -3.46
N GLY A 98 4.29 6.58 -4.15
CA GLY A 98 4.60 7.95 -3.79
C GLY A 98 4.68 8.95 -4.94
N GLU A 99 4.76 8.53 -6.21
CA GLU A 99 5.03 9.48 -7.30
C GLU A 99 3.93 10.53 -7.48
N THR A 100 2.67 10.20 -7.19
CA THR A 100 1.59 11.19 -7.21
C THR A 100 1.79 12.27 -6.16
N ASP A 101 2.40 11.96 -5.02
CA ASP A 101 2.71 12.98 -4.03
C ASP A 101 3.84 13.89 -4.52
N GLU A 102 4.93 13.26 -4.93
CA GLU A 102 6.16 13.92 -5.31
C GLU A 102 6.01 14.82 -6.56
N TRP A 103 5.27 14.36 -7.58
CA TRP A 103 5.00 15.17 -8.78
C TRP A 103 4.09 16.36 -8.53
N ALA A 104 3.17 16.24 -7.56
CA ALA A 104 2.33 17.36 -7.19
C ALA A 104 3.10 18.43 -6.41
N HIS A 105 3.98 18.04 -5.49
CA HIS A 105 4.93 18.99 -4.87
C HIS A 105 5.80 19.68 -5.93
N GLY A 106 6.25 18.93 -6.94
CA GLY A 106 7.00 19.43 -8.09
C GLY A 106 6.21 20.30 -9.08
N ARG A 107 4.91 20.55 -8.83
CA ARG A 107 4.00 21.30 -9.73
C ARG A 107 3.91 20.71 -11.14
N ARG A 108 4.16 19.41 -11.28
CA ARG A 108 4.12 18.68 -12.56
C ARG A 108 2.80 17.94 -12.69
N TYR A 109 1.74 18.69 -13.00
CA TYR A 109 0.39 18.12 -13.13
C TYR A 109 0.31 17.04 -14.22
N ASP A 110 1.11 17.18 -15.28
CA ASP A 110 1.26 16.17 -16.33
C ASP A 110 1.82 14.85 -15.79
N LEU A 111 2.89 14.90 -14.98
CA LEU A 111 3.50 13.72 -14.38
C LEU A 111 2.70 13.17 -13.19
N TYR A 112 1.95 14.02 -12.49
CA TYR A 112 0.95 13.61 -11.51
C TYR A 112 -0.12 12.71 -12.15
N LEU A 113 -0.68 13.13 -13.28
CA LEU A 113 -1.68 12.32 -13.99
C LEU A 113 -1.06 11.05 -14.56
N ASP A 114 0.13 11.14 -15.16
CA ASP A 114 0.83 9.96 -15.70
C ASP A 114 1.18 8.95 -14.59
N SER A 115 1.63 9.41 -13.43
CA SER A 115 1.88 8.52 -12.28
C SER A 115 0.59 7.89 -11.74
N ALA A 116 -0.53 8.61 -11.71
CA ALA A 116 -1.82 8.02 -11.36
C ALA A 116 -2.23 6.89 -12.34
N TYR A 117 -2.04 7.08 -13.64
CA TYR A 117 -2.26 6.01 -14.65
C TYR A 117 -1.28 4.84 -14.48
N ARG A 118 -0.01 5.11 -14.15
CA ARG A 118 0.97 4.05 -13.86
C ARG A 118 0.59 3.24 -12.62
N ASN A 119 0.13 3.92 -11.57
CA ASN A 119 -0.32 3.28 -10.33
C ASN A 119 -1.56 2.42 -10.56
N ASP A 120 -2.54 2.88 -11.35
CA ASP A 120 -3.69 2.06 -11.78
C ASP A 120 -3.24 0.79 -12.54
N ARG A 121 -2.32 0.92 -13.51
CA ARG A 121 -1.76 -0.24 -14.22
C ARG A 121 -1.05 -1.22 -13.29
N PHE A 122 -0.29 -0.72 -12.32
CA PHE A 122 0.36 -1.56 -11.31
C PHE A 122 -0.67 -2.27 -10.43
N ILE A 123 -1.68 -1.57 -9.92
CA ILE A 123 -2.76 -2.16 -9.10
C ILE A 123 -3.44 -3.29 -9.88
N ARG A 124 -3.75 -3.06 -11.16
CA ARG A 124 -4.26 -4.11 -12.06
C ARG A 124 -3.30 -5.29 -12.17
N GLN A 125 -2.01 -5.04 -12.40
CA GLN A 125 -1.01 -6.11 -12.53
C GLN A 125 -0.86 -6.92 -11.24
N LEU A 126 -0.88 -6.28 -10.08
CA LEU A 126 -0.85 -6.93 -8.76
C LEU A 126 -2.08 -7.82 -8.58
N TRP A 127 -3.27 -7.29 -8.85
CA TRP A 127 -4.51 -8.03 -8.76
C TRP A 127 -4.55 -9.23 -9.71
N GLU A 128 -4.27 -9.02 -11.00
CA GLU A 128 -4.26 -10.10 -12.00
C GLU A 128 -3.20 -11.15 -11.67
N THR A 129 -2.03 -10.76 -11.14
CA THR A 129 -1.01 -11.72 -10.68
C THR A 129 -1.56 -12.57 -9.54
N ALA A 130 -2.16 -11.96 -8.51
CA ALA A 130 -2.78 -12.70 -7.41
C ALA A 130 -3.88 -13.65 -7.91
N GLN A 131 -4.74 -13.22 -8.85
CA GLN A 131 -5.80 -14.08 -9.36
C GLN A 131 -5.33 -15.22 -10.27
N ARG A 132 -4.10 -15.17 -10.80
CA ARG A 132 -3.49 -16.28 -11.56
C ARG A 132 -2.79 -17.31 -10.68
N MET A 133 -2.56 -17.00 -9.41
CA MET A 133 -1.87 -17.87 -8.48
C MET A 133 -2.89 -18.70 -7.67
N PRO A 134 -2.84 -20.04 -7.71
CA PRO A 134 -3.78 -20.90 -6.98
C PRO A 134 -3.87 -20.62 -5.47
N GLU A 135 -2.80 -20.11 -4.87
CA GLU A 135 -2.70 -19.73 -3.46
C GLU A 135 -3.61 -18.55 -3.08
N TYR A 136 -3.98 -17.72 -4.05
CA TYR A 136 -4.65 -16.43 -3.87
C TYR A 136 -5.97 -16.30 -4.63
N ALA A 137 -6.10 -16.98 -5.77
CA ALA A 137 -7.26 -16.89 -6.64
C ALA A 137 -8.56 -17.19 -5.87
N GLY A 138 -9.51 -16.26 -5.93
CA GLY A 138 -10.80 -16.39 -5.24
C GLY A 138 -10.71 -16.40 -3.69
N ARG A 139 -9.55 -16.05 -3.11
CA ARG A 139 -9.34 -15.99 -1.65
C ARG A 139 -8.64 -14.71 -1.16
N THR A 140 -8.20 -13.85 -2.09
CA THR A 140 -7.55 -12.58 -1.80
C THR A 140 -8.51 -11.41 -1.88
N ALA A 141 -8.49 -10.54 -0.87
CA ALA A 141 -9.10 -9.22 -0.91
C ALA A 141 -8.01 -8.16 -1.16
N LEU A 142 -8.36 -7.14 -1.94
CA LEU A 142 -7.56 -5.95 -2.18
C LEU A 142 -8.24 -4.76 -1.50
N LEU A 143 -7.49 -4.01 -0.71
CA LEU A 143 -7.91 -2.76 -0.08
C LEU A 143 -6.96 -1.65 -0.56
N LEU A 144 -7.55 -0.56 -1.05
CA LEU A 144 -6.86 0.60 -1.62
C LEU A 144 -7.32 1.84 -0.84
N ALA A 145 -6.39 2.74 -0.58
CA ALA A 145 -6.68 4.04 0.02
C ALA A 145 -5.59 5.05 -0.35
N THR A 146 -5.92 6.33 -0.22
CA THR A 146 -4.91 7.39 -0.06
C THR A 146 -4.77 7.74 1.41
N ASP A 147 -3.58 8.13 1.82
CA ASP A 147 -3.29 8.56 3.18
C ASP A 147 -3.73 10.00 3.44
N HIS A 148 -3.68 10.85 2.41
CA HIS A 148 -4.29 12.17 2.40
C HIS A 148 -4.81 12.56 1.01
N GLY A 149 -5.53 13.68 0.98
CA GLY A 149 -5.90 14.41 -0.23
C GLY A 149 -4.93 15.56 -0.50
N ARG A 150 -5.36 16.51 -1.33
CA ARG A 150 -4.60 17.71 -1.70
C ARG A 150 -5.52 18.93 -1.76
N GLY A 151 -4.98 20.13 -1.94
CA GLY A 151 -5.78 21.31 -2.26
C GLY A 151 -6.63 21.11 -3.51
N ASP A 152 -7.82 21.71 -3.56
CA ASP A 152 -8.75 21.59 -4.70
C ASP A 152 -8.71 22.81 -5.64
N GLY A 153 -7.81 23.76 -5.39
CA GLY A 153 -7.58 24.93 -6.21
C GLY A 153 -6.24 24.91 -6.97
N ALA A 154 -6.15 25.72 -8.03
CA ALA A 154 -4.92 25.88 -8.80
C ALA A 154 -3.73 26.42 -7.96
N ALA A 155 -4.03 27.08 -6.83
CA ALA A 155 -3.03 27.66 -5.95
C ALA A 155 -2.46 26.67 -4.92
N ASP A 156 -3.21 25.61 -4.56
CA ASP A 156 -2.91 24.78 -3.38
C ASP A 156 -2.96 23.26 -3.64
N TRP A 157 -3.30 22.79 -4.84
CA TRP A 157 -3.25 21.36 -5.20
C TRP A 157 -1.86 20.72 -5.05
N THR A 158 -0.81 21.54 -5.06
CA THR A 158 0.58 21.10 -4.89
C THR A 158 0.90 20.77 -3.45
N ASP A 159 0.04 21.11 -2.49
CA ASP A 159 0.28 20.97 -1.06
C ASP A 159 -0.81 20.11 -0.38
N HIS A 160 -0.54 19.70 0.86
CA HIS A 160 -1.45 18.95 1.70
C HIS A 160 -1.23 19.24 3.20
N GLY A 161 -2.02 18.61 4.07
CA GLY A 161 -1.94 18.78 5.51
C GLY A 161 -3.02 19.71 6.08
N ARG A 162 -2.98 19.90 7.41
CA ARG A 162 -4.10 20.48 8.19
C ARG A 162 -4.58 21.86 7.72
N LYS A 163 -3.71 22.65 7.08
CA LYS A 163 -4.02 24.01 6.62
C LYS A 163 -4.59 24.06 5.20
N ILE A 164 -4.63 22.92 4.50
CA ILE A 164 -5.10 22.82 3.12
C ILE A 164 -6.54 22.28 3.15
N PRO A 165 -7.58 23.09 2.85
CA PRO A 165 -8.97 22.75 3.16
C PRO A 165 -9.49 21.44 2.59
N ALA A 166 -9.00 21.03 1.42
CA ALA A 166 -9.43 19.79 0.76
C ALA A 166 -8.50 18.59 1.02
N ALA A 167 -7.37 18.78 1.71
CA ALA A 167 -6.37 17.74 1.88
C ALA A 167 -6.77 16.61 2.84
N GLU A 168 -7.88 16.75 3.56
CA GLU A 168 -8.47 15.66 4.35
C GLU A 168 -9.35 14.71 3.52
N ARG A 169 -9.70 15.08 2.27
CA ARG A 169 -10.58 14.29 1.41
C ARG A 169 -9.80 13.16 0.77
N ILE A 170 -10.00 11.95 1.28
CA ILE A 170 -9.44 10.71 0.76
C ILE A 170 -10.52 9.82 0.13
N TRP A 171 -10.09 8.81 -0.61
CA TRP A 171 -10.96 7.75 -1.08
C TRP A 171 -10.44 6.38 -0.63
N MET A 172 -11.34 5.40 -0.61
CA MET A 172 -11.01 4.01 -0.35
C MET A 172 -11.77 3.13 -1.33
N ALA A 173 -11.14 2.02 -1.73
CA ALA A 173 -11.77 0.99 -2.53
C ALA A 173 -11.41 -0.38 -1.98
N ALA A 174 -12.33 -1.34 -2.09
CA ALA A 174 -12.09 -2.72 -1.71
C ALA A 174 -12.74 -3.66 -2.71
N MET A 175 -12.10 -4.80 -2.95
CA MET A 175 -12.63 -5.84 -3.84
C MET A 175 -12.08 -7.21 -3.46
N GLY A 176 -12.84 -8.26 -3.77
CA GLY A 176 -12.47 -9.65 -3.50
C GLY A 176 -13.54 -10.40 -2.70
N PRO A 177 -13.27 -11.66 -2.34
CA PRO A 177 -14.19 -12.49 -1.56
C PRO A 177 -14.56 -11.82 -0.23
N GLY A 178 -15.83 -11.90 0.15
CA GLY A 178 -16.34 -11.29 1.39
C GLY A 178 -16.60 -9.78 1.30
N VAL A 179 -16.25 -9.11 0.19
CA VAL A 179 -16.54 -7.69 -0.07
C VAL A 179 -17.79 -7.55 -0.97
N PRO A 180 -18.89 -6.96 -0.49
CA PRO A 180 -20.07 -6.71 -1.32
C PRO A 180 -19.77 -5.81 -2.53
N ALA A 181 -20.24 -6.22 -3.72
CA ALA A 181 -20.06 -5.49 -4.98
C ALA A 181 -21.04 -4.30 -5.09
N LEU A 182 -20.88 -3.30 -4.23
CA LEU A 182 -21.83 -2.18 -4.12
C LEU A 182 -21.57 -1.04 -5.12
N GLY A 183 -20.54 -1.17 -5.98
CA GLY A 183 -20.12 -0.12 -6.90
C GLY A 183 -19.59 1.13 -6.18
N VAL A 184 -19.54 2.24 -6.91
CA VAL A 184 -19.14 3.54 -6.35
C VAL A 184 -20.20 4.00 -5.34
N ARG A 185 -19.75 4.32 -4.13
CA ARG A 185 -20.61 4.79 -3.05
C ARG A 185 -20.50 6.30 -2.90
N ALA A 186 -21.65 6.95 -2.79
CA ALA A 186 -21.76 8.36 -2.40
C ALA A 186 -22.47 8.47 -1.04
N ASN A 187 -22.34 9.63 -0.39
CA ASN A 187 -22.98 9.94 0.90
C ASN A 187 -22.66 8.95 2.02
N VAL A 188 -21.44 8.40 2.00
CA VAL A 188 -20.88 7.56 3.07
C VAL A 188 -19.67 8.26 3.67
N THR A 189 -19.66 8.41 4.98
CA THR A 189 -18.50 8.94 5.70
C THR A 189 -17.60 7.77 6.09
N VAL A 190 -16.38 7.79 5.59
CA VAL A 190 -15.32 6.84 5.95
C VAL A 190 -14.07 7.61 6.36
N THR A 191 -13.27 7.03 7.24
CA THR A 191 -12.04 7.66 7.76
C THR A 191 -10.87 6.71 7.69
N GLN A 192 -9.66 7.25 7.48
CA GLN A 192 -8.41 6.46 7.42
C GLN A 192 -8.23 5.54 8.65
N SER A 193 -8.74 5.96 9.82
CA SER A 193 -8.73 5.19 11.07
C SER A 193 -9.42 3.82 10.99
N GLN A 194 -10.25 3.57 9.97
CA GLN A 194 -10.95 2.29 9.75
C GLN A 194 -10.11 1.27 8.99
N LEU A 195 -9.01 1.67 8.32
CA LEU A 195 -8.20 0.77 7.48
C LEU A 195 -7.63 -0.40 8.28
N ALA A 196 -7.07 -0.13 9.46
CA ALA A 196 -6.45 -1.16 10.29
C ALA A 196 -7.44 -2.27 10.69
N ALA A 197 -8.63 -1.89 11.18
CA ALA A 197 -9.66 -2.86 11.52
C ALA A 197 -10.23 -3.58 10.29
N THR A 198 -10.29 -2.91 9.13
CA THR A 198 -10.74 -3.51 7.88
C THR A 198 -9.78 -4.60 7.39
N VAL A 199 -8.48 -4.35 7.41
CA VAL A 199 -7.46 -5.36 7.05
C VAL A 199 -7.61 -6.60 7.91
N ALA A 200 -7.75 -6.43 9.24
CA ALA A 200 -7.96 -7.54 10.14
C ALA A 200 -9.28 -8.29 9.86
N ALA A 201 -10.38 -7.56 9.68
CA ALA A 201 -11.69 -8.16 9.43
C ALA A 201 -11.72 -8.99 8.14
N LEU A 202 -11.05 -8.54 7.07
CA LEU A 202 -10.92 -9.29 5.82
C LEU A 202 -10.15 -10.62 5.98
N LEU A 203 -9.35 -10.75 7.04
CA LEU A 203 -8.64 -11.97 7.40
C LEU A 203 -9.41 -12.81 8.45
N GLY A 204 -10.61 -12.38 8.85
CA GLY A 204 -11.39 -13.03 9.91
C GLY A 204 -10.91 -12.69 11.34
N GLU A 205 -10.14 -11.62 11.49
CA GLU A 205 -9.51 -11.23 12.75
C GLU A 205 -10.19 -9.99 13.38
N ASP A 206 -10.08 -9.85 14.70
CA ASP A 206 -10.64 -8.72 15.45
C ASP A 206 -9.54 -7.84 16.08
N TYR A 207 -9.04 -6.88 15.30
CA TYR A 207 -8.00 -5.97 15.76
C TYR A 207 -8.49 -4.95 16.78
N VAL A 208 -9.77 -4.55 16.74
CA VAL A 208 -10.33 -3.54 17.65
C VAL A 208 -10.30 -4.04 19.09
N ARG A 209 -10.48 -5.36 19.30
CA ARG A 209 -10.31 -5.98 20.62
C ARG A 209 -8.92 -5.75 21.23
N GLU A 210 -7.87 -5.73 20.39
CA GLU A 210 -6.47 -5.60 20.81
C GLU A 210 -5.97 -4.16 20.78
N GLN A 211 -6.56 -3.33 19.91
CA GLN A 211 -6.33 -1.89 19.84
C GLN A 211 -7.68 -1.13 19.89
N PRO A 212 -8.22 -0.87 21.09
CA PRO A 212 -9.52 -0.20 21.25
C PRO A 212 -9.57 1.24 20.71
N LYS A 213 -8.43 1.85 20.40
CA LYS A 213 -8.34 3.17 19.76
C LYS A 213 -8.53 3.13 18.23
N ALA A 214 -8.49 1.94 17.62
CA ALA A 214 -8.78 1.79 16.20
C ALA A 214 -10.28 2.03 15.95
N ALA A 215 -10.62 2.68 14.84
CA ALA A 215 -12.02 2.79 14.46
C ALA A 215 -12.54 1.41 14.00
N PRO A 216 -13.87 1.16 14.05
CA PRO A 216 -14.46 -0.04 13.50
C PRO A 216 -14.11 -0.25 12.03
N ALA A 217 -14.07 -1.51 11.60
CA ALA A 217 -13.86 -1.84 10.19
C ALA A 217 -14.89 -1.15 9.29
N LEU A 218 -14.53 -0.93 8.02
CA LEU A 218 -15.46 -0.48 6.99
C LEU A 218 -16.66 -1.44 6.93
N PRO A 219 -17.87 -0.94 6.64
CA PRO A 219 -19.09 -1.76 6.51
C PRO A 219 -19.12 -2.53 5.18
N ILE A 220 -18.04 -3.28 4.92
CA ILE A 220 -17.79 -4.07 3.71
C ILE A 220 -17.35 -5.49 4.03
N ALA A 221 -17.05 -5.80 5.29
CA ALA A 221 -16.77 -7.16 5.72
C ALA A 221 -18.09 -7.73 6.27
N ASN A 222 -18.75 -8.57 5.47
CA ASN A 222 -19.87 -9.37 5.99
C ASN A 222 -19.26 -10.45 6.90
N ARG A 223 -19.52 -10.35 8.21
CA ARG A 223 -19.36 -11.51 9.11
C ARG A 223 -20.52 -12.47 8.88
#